data_AF-U1GAJ0-F1
#
_entry.id   AF-U1GAJ0-F1
#
_cell.length_a   1.000
_cell.length_b   1.000
_cell.length_c   1.000
_cell.angle_alpha   90.00
_cell.angle_beta   90.00
_cell.angle_gamma   90.00
#
_symmetry.space_group_name_H-M   'P 1'
#
loop_
_entity.id
_entity.type
_entity.pdbx_description
1 polymer ?
#
loop_
_entity_poly.entity_id
_entity_poly.type
_entity_poly.pdbx_seq_one_letter_code
_entity_poly.pdbx_strand_id
1 'polypeptide(L)'
;MIGTSLLEYIFIRACIIGLQSVAPLSIIYCSAWVVSQVMNSLVPIEAPLPFRVWTLAEVVFYIFVNFIYRQKLQYEAVHPAAPSRNERKKLFELCNSNIPDPEAYFKKWFLGATTDEIKRDNIKEFFL
;
A
#
# COMPACT_ATOMS: atom_id res chain seq x y z
N MET A 1 7.40 -12.87 18.93
CA MET A 1 6.51 -11.91 18.23
C MET A 1 6.81 -10.53 18.80
N ILE A 2 7.15 -9.56 17.96
CA ILE A 2 7.20 -8.14 18.37
C ILE A 2 5.81 -7.77 18.93
N GLY A 3 5.71 -7.23 20.15
CA GLY A 3 4.45 -6.72 20.70
C GLY A 3 3.79 -7.50 21.85
N THR A 4 4.55 -8.15 22.75
CA THR A 4 3.94 -8.73 23.98
C THR A 4 3.80 -7.71 25.11
N SER A 5 4.54 -6.60 25.07
CA SER A 5 4.51 -5.57 26.13
C SER A 5 3.66 -4.35 25.74
N LEU A 6 2.94 -3.80 26.72
CA LEU A 6 2.09 -2.60 26.55
C LEU A 6 2.93 -1.39 26.11
N LEU A 7 4.15 -1.27 26.62
CA LEU A 7 5.07 -0.18 26.28
C LEU A 7 5.51 -0.23 24.81
N GLU A 8 5.82 -1.42 24.27
CA GLU A 8 6.11 -1.59 22.84
C GLU A 8 4.93 -1.16 21.97
N TYR A 9 3.70 -1.51 22.37
CA TYR A 9 2.50 -1.11 21.65
C TYR A 9 2.31 0.41 21.64
N ILE A 10 2.46 1.08 22.79
CA ILE A 10 2.36 2.54 22.88
C ILE A 10 3.46 3.20 22.02
N PHE A 11 4.69 2.70 22.09
CA PHE A 11 5.80 3.24 21.32
C PHE A 11 5.52 3.16 19.81
N ILE A 12 5.09 1.99 19.32
CA ILE A 12 4.75 1.80 17.90
C ILE A 12 3.58 2.73 17.50
N ARG A 13 2.52 2.80 18.32
CA ARG A 13 1.39 3.71 18.08
C ARG A 13 1.83 5.17 18.01
N ALA A 14 2.69 5.60 18.92
CA ALA A 14 3.21 6.97 18.95
C ALA A 14 4.06 7.27 17.71
N CYS A 15 4.93 6.35 17.29
CA CYS A 15 5.69 6.49 16.05
C CYS A 15 4.79 6.59 14.82
N ILE A 16 3.76 5.74 14.72
CA ILE A 16 2.79 5.77 13.62
C ILE A 16 2.07 7.11 13.59
N ILE A 17 1.54 7.57 14.74
CA ILE A 17 0.82 8.85 14.84
C ILE A 17 1.76 10.00 14.50
N GLY A 18 2.99 9.98 15.01
CA GLY A 18 4.01 10.98 14.70
C GLY A 18 4.26 11.10 13.20
N LEU A 19 4.56 9.97 12.54
CA LEU A 19 4.78 9.92 11.09
C LEU A 19 3.53 10.34 10.29
N GLN A 20 2.35 9.90 10.69
CA GLN A 20 1.09 10.27 10.04
C GLN A 20 0.74 11.75 10.22
N SER A 21 1.19 12.38 11.31
CA SER A 21 0.92 13.79 11.59
C SER A 21 1.76 14.78 10.78
N VAL A 22 2.86 14.32 10.15
CA VAL A 22 3.77 15.18 9.37
C VAL A 22 3.03 15.87 8.20
N ALA A 23 2.27 15.10 7.42
CA ALA A 23 1.52 15.64 6.29
C ALA A 23 0.44 16.66 6.69
N PRO A 24 -0.50 16.38 7.62
CA PRO A 24 -1.52 17.35 8.01
C PRO A 24 -0.91 18.58 8.69
N LEU A 25 0.14 18.44 9.51
CA LEU A 25 0.83 19.59 10.10
C LEU A 25 1.48 20.48 9.03
N SER A 26 2.09 19.89 8.00
CA SER A 26 2.67 20.63 6.88
C SER A 26 1.60 21.41 6.10
N ILE A 27 0.43 20.80 5.86
CA ILE A 27 -0.71 21.47 5.20
C ILE A 27 -1.26 22.62 6.06
N ILE A 28 -1.42 22.43 7.37
CA ILE A 28 -1.88 23.47 8.29
C ILE A 28 -0.88 24.64 8.30
N TYR A 29 0.42 24.36 8.39
CA TYR A 29 1.46 25.39 8.33
C TYR A 29 1.42 26.18 7.01
N CYS A 30 1.40 25.50 5.86
CA CYS A 30 1.36 26.15 4.56
C CYS A 30 0.07 26.97 4.36
N SER A 31 -1.08 26.46 4.79
CA SER A 31 -2.35 27.20 4.70
C SER A 31 -2.39 28.42 5.62
N ALA A 32 -1.93 28.30 6.86
CA ALA A 32 -1.81 29.43 7.78
C ALA A 32 -0.86 30.52 7.25
N TRP A 33 0.26 30.12 6.63
CA TRP A 33 1.18 31.05 5.98
C TRP A 33 0.51 31.80 4.82
N VAL A 34 -0.21 31.10 3.94
CA VAL A 34 -0.95 31.73 2.82
C VAL A 34 -2.03 32.69 3.32
N VAL A 35 -2.80 32.31 4.35
CA VAL A 35 -3.84 33.16 4.93
C VAL A 35 -3.26 34.43 5.56
N SER A 36 -2.13 34.32 6.26
CA SER A 36 -1.43 35.47 6.85
C SER A 36 -1.01 36.48 5.78
N GLN A 37 -0.51 36.01 4.63
CA GLN A 37 -0.14 36.88 3.49
C GLN A 37 -1.36 37.57 2.87
N VAL A 38 -2.48 36.85 2.70
CA VAL A 38 -3.71 37.39 2.09
C VAL A 38 -4.38 38.41 3.00
N MET A 39 -4.40 38.18 4.31
CA MET A 39 -5.09 39.03 5.28
C MET A 39 -4.24 40.22 5.79
N ASN A 40 -3.01 40.42 5.28
CA ASN A 40 -2.06 41.40 5.83
C ASN A 40 -1.95 41.31 7.37
N SER A 41 -2.03 40.09 7.92
CA SER A 41 -2.07 39.88 9.36
C SER A 41 -0.65 39.92 9.94
N LEU A 42 -0.47 40.66 11.04
CA LEU A 42 0.80 40.98 11.71
C LEU A 42 1.51 39.81 12.42
N VAL A 43 1.11 38.56 12.18
CA VAL A 43 1.77 37.40 12.79
C VAL A 43 2.85 36.88 11.85
N PRO A 44 4.14 37.18 12.07
CA PRO A 44 5.23 36.63 11.27
C PRO A 44 5.37 35.15 11.61
N ILE A 45 4.74 34.28 10.81
CA ILE A 45 5.05 32.85 10.79
C ILE A 45 6.34 32.70 9.96
N GLU A 46 7.45 33.18 10.51
CA GLU A 46 8.76 33.09 9.89
C GLU A 46 9.48 31.85 10.42
N ALA A 47 9.36 30.75 9.67
CA ALA A 47 10.20 29.58 9.88
C ALA A 47 11.49 29.68 9.05
N PRO A 48 12.58 29.02 9.49
CA PRO A 48 13.81 28.92 8.71
C PRO A 48 13.55 28.39 7.30
N LEU A 49 14.31 28.89 6.31
CA LEU A 49 14.24 28.45 4.92
C LEU A 49 14.19 26.91 4.73
N PRO A 50 15.04 26.09 5.39
CA PRO A 50 14.99 24.63 5.19
C PRO A 50 13.66 24.01 5.64
N PHE A 51 13.08 24.52 6.72
CA PHE A 51 11.79 24.03 7.22
C PHE A 51 10.65 24.38 6.26
N ARG A 52 10.69 25.56 5.65
CA ARG A 52 9.71 25.97 4.63
C ARG A 52 9.82 25.09 3.39
N VAL A 53 11.03 24.80 2.91
CA VAL A 53 11.22 23.93 1.73
C VAL A 53 10.72 22.52 2.02
N TRP A 54 11.03 21.98 3.21
CA TRP A 54 10.53 20.67 3.62
C TRP A 54 9.01 20.62 3.62
N THR A 55 8.36 21.52 4.38
CA THR A 55 6.89 21.51 4.53
C THR A 55 6.18 21.68 3.19
N LEU A 56 6.73 22.49 2.29
CA LEU A 56 6.18 22.68 0.95
C LEU A 56 6.35 21.42 0.08
N ALA A 57 7.50 20.74 0.17
CA ALA A 57 7.73 19.46 -0.51
C ALA A 57 6.77 18.37 -0.02
N GLU A 58 6.52 18.28 1.29
CA GLU A 58 5.54 17.34 1.88
C GLU A 58 4.12 17.60 1.37
N VAL A 59 3.70 18.86 1.31
CA VAL A 59 2.37 19.23 0.79
C VAL A 59 2.24 18.85 -0.68
N VAL A 60 3.25 19.13 -1.49
CA VAL A 60 3.28 18.74 -2.91
C VAL A 60 3.22 17.22 -3.04
N PHE A 61 4.05 16.48 -2.30
CA PHE A 61 4.03 15.03 -2.31
C PHE A 61 2.64 14.47 -1.91
N TYR A 62 2.04 15.00 -0.86
CA TYR A 62 0.73 14.57 -0.40
C TYR A 62 -0.37 14.81 -1.46
N ILE A 63 -0.39 15.98 -2.10
CA ILE A 63 -1.39 16.32 -3.12
C ILE A 63 -1.17 15.48 -4.38
N PHE A 64 0.04 15.45 -4.93
CA PHE A 64 0.27 14.86 -6.25
C PHE A 64 0.43 13.34 -6.23
N VAL A 65 1.07 12.81 -5.19
CA VAL A 65 1.27 11.36 -5.09
C VAL A 65 0.11 10.78 -4.31
N ASN A 66 -0.04 11.13 -3.04
CA ASN A 66 -0.95 10.41 -2.16
C ASN A 66 -2.42 10.59 -2.55
N PHE A 67 -2.87 11.84 -2.80
CA PHE A 67 -4.27 12.11 -3.10
C PHE A 67 -4.68 11.65 -4.51
N ILE A 68 -3.94 12.04 -5.55
CA ILE A 68 -4.26 11.63 -6.93
C ILE A 68 -4.15 10.11 -7.09
N TYR A 69 -3.11 9.48 -6.55
CA TYR A 69 -2.92 8.04 -6.67
C TYR A 69 -4.01 7.27 -5.91
N ARG A 70 -4.42 7.73 -4.72
CA ARG A 70 -5.54 7.13 -4.00
C ARG A 70 -6.85 7.24 -4.75
N GLN A 71 -7.13 8.40 -5.36
CA GLN A 71 -8.31 8.53 -6.21
C GLN A 71 -8.26 7.53 -7.36
N LYS A 72 -7.09 7.35 -7.98
CA LYS A 72 -6.91 6.35 -9.04
C LYS A 72 -7.14 4.91 -8.56
N LEU A 73 -6.68 4.57 -7.36
CA LEU A 73 -6.88 3.25 -6.77
C LEU A 73 -8.32 2.99 -6.33
N GLN A 74 -9.07 4.03 -6.00
CA GLN A 74 -10.47 3.93 -5.60
C GLN A 74 -11.45 3.87 -6.78
N TYR A 75 -10.98 3.95 -8.02
CA TYR A 75 -11.84 3.66 -9.17
C TYR A 75 -12.35 2.23 -9.09
N GLU A 76 -13.59 2.03 -9.55
CA GLU A 76 -14.18 0.71 -9.67
C GLU A 76 -13.23 -0.19 -10.47
N ALA A 77 -12.88 -1.32 -9.86
CA ALA A 77 -12.03 -2.30 -10.53
C ALA A 77 -12.81 -2.87 -11.72
N VAL A 78 -12.51 -2.37 -12.92
CA VAL A 78 -13.05 -2.94 -14.15
C VAL A 78 -12.33 -4.26 -14.40
N HIS A 79 -12.90 -5.33 -13.86
CA HIS A 79 -12.43 -6.67 -14.13
C HIS A 79 -12.82 -7.05 -15.56
N PRO A 80 -11.92 -7.68 -16.33
CA PRO A 80 -12.30 -8.23 -17.63
C PRO A 80 -13.43 -9.24 -17.42
N ALA A 81 -14.31 -9.35 -18.42
CA ALA A 81 -15.38 -10.35 -18.39
C ALA A 81 -14.78 -11.74 -18.13
N ALA A 82 -15.49 -12.53 -17.31
CA ALA A 82 -15.02 -13.87 -16.97
C ALA A 82 -14.76 -14.67 -18.27
N PRO A 83 -13.54 -15.19 -18.47
CA PRO A 83 -13.21 -15.90 -19.70
C PRO A 83 -14.10 -17.11 -19.87
N SER A 84 -14.43 -17.41 -21.13
CA SER A 84 -15.19 -18.61 -21.48
C SER A 84 -14.48 -19.87 -21.01
N ARG A 85 -15.20 -20.98 -20.88
CA ARG A 85 -14.61 -22.27 -20.43
C ARG A 85 -13.42 -22.69 -21.30
N ASN A 86 -13.47 -22.41 -22.61
CA ASN A 86 -12.39 -22.72 -23.54
C ASN A 86 -11.17 -21.83 -23.33
N GLU A 87 -11.38 -20.52 -23.12
CA GLU A 87 -10.30 -19.58 -22.81
C GLU A 87 -9.65 -19.89 -21.46
N ARG A 88 -10.44 -20.25 -20.44
CA ARG A 88 -9.92 -20.72 -19.15
C ARG A 88 -9.02 -21.94 -19.30
N LYS A 89 -9.44 -22.92 -20.12
CA LYS A 89 -8.64 -24.13 -20.37
C LYS A 89 -7.32 -23.79 -21.08
N LYS A 90 -7.38 -22.93 -22.10
CA LYS A 90 -6.19 -22.47 -22.83
C LYS A 90 -5.22 -21.72 -21.93
N LEU A 91 -5.73 -20.86 -21.06
CA LEU A 91 -4.91 -20.11 -20.10
C LEU A 91 -4.28 -21.05 -19.06
N PHE A 92 -5.04 -22.04 -18.57
CA PHE A 92 -4.51 -23.06 -17.66
C PHE A 92 -3.40 -23.90 -18.32
N GLU A 93 -3.61 -24.33 -19.57
CA GLU A 93 -2.59 -25.06 -20.34
C GLU A 93 -1.34 -24.21 -20.56
N LEU A 94 -1.50 -22.92 -20.88
CA LEU A 94 -0.39 -21.99 -21.03
C LEU A 94 0.39 -21.81 -19.72
N CYS A 95 -0.30 -21.58 -18.60
CA CYS A 95 0.35 -21.49 -17.29
C CYS A 95 1.10 -22.78 -16.93
N ASN A 96 0.47 -23.94 -17.14
CA ASN A 96 1.08 -25.22 -16.82
C ASN A 96 2.30 -25.54 -17.70
N SER A 97 2.27 -25.13 -18.98
CA SER A 97 3.42 -25.28 -19.90
C SER A 97 4.64 -24.45 -19.49
N ASN A 98 4.44 -23.36 -18.75
CA ASN A 98 5.52 -22.52 -18.21
C ASN A 98 6.10 -23.05 -16.90
N ILE A 99 5.53 -24.11 -16.31
CA ILE A 99 6.03 -24.72 -15.08
C ILE A 99 6.99 -25.86 -15.46
N PRO A 100 8.32 -25.68 -15.34
CA PRO A 100 9.29 -26.71 -15.74
C PRO A 100 9.26 -27.94 -14.84
N ASP A 101 8.95 -27.77 -13.55
CA ASP A 101 8.81 -28.84 -12.57
C ASP A 101 7.54 -28.63 -11.72
N PRO A 102 6.44 -29.32 -12.06
CA PRO A 102 5.18 -29.22 -11.33
C PRO A 102 5.29 -29.64 -9.85
N GLU A 103 6.09 -30.67 -9.55
CA GLU A 103 6.20 -31.18 -8.17
C GLU A 103 6.94 -30.17 -7.28
N ALA A 104 8.07 -29.64 -7.73
CA ALA A 104 8.77 -28.59 -6.99
C ALA A 104 7.95 -27.30 -6.88
N TYR A 105 7.15 -26.97 -7.90
CA TYR A 105 6.24 -25.82 -7.85
C TYR A 105 5.22 -25.98 -6.72
N PHE A 106 4.49 -27.11 -6.69
CA PHE A 106 3.49 -27.33 -5.64
C PHE A 106 4.14 -27.48 -4.26
N LYS A 107 5.28 -28.17 -4.17
CA LYS A 107 6.01 -28.28 -2.91
C LYS A 107 6.36 -26.92 -2.31
N LYS A 108 6.73 -25.92 -3.14
CA LYS A 108 6.97 -24.55 -2.66
C LYS A 108 5.71 -23.86 -2.14
N TRP A 109 4.58 -24.03 -2.81
CA TRP A 109 3.29 -23.46 -2.37
C TRP A 109 2.75 -24.13 -1.11
N PHE A 110 3.00 -25.43 -0.93
CA PHE A 110 2.60 -26.21 0.25
C PHE A 110 3.71 -26.31 1.30
N LEU A 111 4.56 -25.28 1.44
CA LEU A 111 5.56 -25.16 2.52
C LEU A 111 6.53 -26.34 2.65
N GLY A 112 6.87 -26.99 1.55
CA GLY A 112 7.77 -28.15 1.53
C GLY A 112 7.08 -29.49 1.75
N ALA A 113 5.75 -29.54 1.81
CA ALA A 113 5.00 -30.79 1.96
C ALA A 113 5.37 -31.81 0.88
N THR A 114 5.39 -33.08 1.27
CA THR A 114 5.61 -34.18 0.34
C THR A 114 4.38 -34.36 -0.56
N THR A 115 4.58 -34.90 -1.76
CA THR A 115 3.49 -35.10 -2.73
C THR A 115 2.36 -35.97 -2.18
N ASP A 116 2.67 -36.87 -1.24
CA ASP A 116 1.72 -37.75 -0.55
C ASP A 116 0.82 -37.01 0.45
N GLU A 117 1.30 -35.89 1.01
CA GLU A 117 0.54 -35.04 1.93
C GLU A 117 -0.36 -34.04 1.19
N ILE A 118 -0.02 -33.73 -0.07
CA ILE A 118 -0.81 -32.84 -0.93
C ILE A 118 -2.01 -33.62 -1.47
N LYS A 119 -3.13 -33.53 -0.74
CA LYS A 119 -4.39 -34.17 -1.15
C LYS A 119 -5.06 -33.43 -2.31
N ARG A 120 -5.87 -34.16 -3.08
CA ARG A 120 -6.69 -33.61 -4.18
C ARG A 120 -7.54 -32.42 -3.74
N ASP A 121 -8.05 -32.42 -2.52
CA ASP A 121 -8.90 -31.33 -2.03
C ASP A 121 -8.10 -30.05 -1.79
N ASN A 122 -6.84 -30.14 -1.34
CA ASN A 122 -5.92 -29.01 -1.23
C ASN A 122 -5.64 -28.40 -2.61
N ILE A 123 -5.49 -29.24 -3.63
CA ILE A 123 -5.26 -28.79 -5.02
C ILE A 123 -6.51 -28.13 -5.59
N LYS A 124 -7.72 -28.65 -5.29
CA LYS A 124 -8.96 -28.00 -5.71
C LYS A 124 -9.09 -26.62 -5.10
N GLU A 125 -8.83 -26.48 -3.80
CA GLU A 125 -8.87 -25.19 -3.10
C GLU A 125 -7.82 -24.22 -3.64
N PHE A 126 -6.64 -24.71 -4.03
CA PHE A 126 -5.61 -23.87 -4.65
C PHE A 126 -6.02 -23.27 -6.01
N PHE A 127 -6.90 -23.94 -6.76
CA PHE A 127 -7.34 -23.52 -8.10
C PHE A 127 -8.74 -22.89 -8.16
N LEU A 128 -9.49 -22.88 -7.04
CA LEU A 128 -10.85 -22.33 -6.91
C LEU A 128 -10.81 -20.94 -6.29
#